data_AF-A0A3M0L2X8-F1
#
_entry.id   AF-A0A3M0L2X8-F1
#
_cell.length_a   1.000
_cell.length_b   1.000
_cell.length_c   1.000
_cell.angle_alpha   90.00
_cell.angle_beta   90.00
_cell.angle_gamma   90.00
#
_symmetry.space_group_name_H-M   'P 1'
#
loop_
_entity.id
_entity.type
_entity.pdbx_description
1 polymer ?
#
loop_
_entity_poly.entity_id
_entity_poly.type
_entity_poly.pdbx_seq_one_letter_code
_entity_poly.pdbx_strand_id
1 'polypeptide(L)' 'MSPLTSKKETQAFLGTIGFWRMHIPEYSQIVIPLYLVTRKKNNFHWGPEQQQAFAQIKQEIAHAVALGPVRMDQM' A
#
# COMPACT_ATOMS: atom_id res chain seq x y z
N MET A 1 -8.96 -3.66 13.31
CA MET A 1 -8.59 -2.35 12.73
C MET A 1 -9.44 -2.12 11.51
N SER A 2 -10.07 -0.96 11.43
CA SER A 2 -11.08 -0.62 10.41
C SER A 2 -10.47 -0.55 9.00
N PRO A 3 -11.18 -1.00 7.96
CA PRO A 3 -10.78 -0.74 6.57
C PRO A 3 -10.74 0.77 6.29
N LEU A 4 -9.97 1.19 5.27
CA LEU A 4 -10.04 2.58 4.80
C LEU A 4 -11.48 2.83 4.33
N THR A 5 -12.20 3.74 4.99
CA THR A 5 -13.64 3.89 4.80
C THR A 5 -13.99 4.85 3.66
N SER A 6 -12.99 5.57 3.14
CA SER A 6 -13.17 6.57 2.10
C SER A 6 -12.07 6.57 1.05
N LYS A 7 -12.42 7.06 -0.16
CA LYS A 7 -11.46 7.37 -1.23
C LYS A 7 -10.35 8.30 -0.76
N LYS A 8 -10.68 9.32 0.04
CA LYS A 8 -9.70 10.28 0.53
C LYS A 8 -8.67 9.62 1.43
N GLU A 9 -9.13 8.77 2.36
CA GLU A 9 -8.25 8.01 3.24
C GLU A 9 -7.36 7.05 2.43
N THR A 10 -7.93 6.39 1.42
CA THR A 10 -7.17 5.49 0.55
C THR A 10 -6.12 6.24 -0.28
N GLN A 11 -6.45 7.42 -0.80
CA GLN A 11 -5.48 8.27 -1.51
C GLN A 11 -4.38 8.78 -0.59
N ALA A 12 -4.72 9.23 0.62
CA ALA A 12 -3.75 9.65 1.61
C ALA A 12 -2.80 8.50 1.97
N PHE A 13 -3.37 7.31 2.21
CA PHE A 13 -2.61 6.10 2.47
C PHE A 13 -1.65 5.76 1.33
N LEU A 14 -2.14 5.71 0.07
CA LEU A 14 -1.30 5.49 -1.12
C LEU A 14 -0.17 6.52 -1.24
N GLY A 15 -0.42 7.78 -0.88
CA GLY A 15 0.59 8.84 -0.81
C GLY A 15 1.66 8.55 0.23
N THR A 16 1.28 8.11 1.42
CA THR A 16 2.21 7.76 2.51
C THR A 16 3.08 6.54 2.15
N ILE A 17 2.47 5.47 1.64
CA ILE A 17 3.19 4.23 1.33
C ILE A 17 4.08 4.35 0.09
N GLY A 18 3.83 5.35 -0.77
CA GLY A 18 4.65 5.63 -1.95
C GLY A 18 6.12 5.88 -1.63
N PHE A 19 6.43 6.33 -0.40
CA PHE A 19 7.80 6.46 0.10
C PHE A 19 8.54 5.11 0.15
N TRP A 20 7.85 4.05 0.56
CA TRP A 20 8.42 2.70 0.75
C TRP A 20 8.43 1.85 -0.52
N ARG A 21 7.98 2.40 -1.66
CA ARG A 21 7.83 1.64 -2.92
C ARG A 21 9.12 0.94 -3.39
N MET A 22 10.30 1.47 -3.04
CA MET A 22 11.60 0.89 -3.42
C MET A 22 12.00 -0.30 -2.55
N HIS A 23 11.41 -0.43 -1.36
CA HIS A 23 11.70 -1.50 -0.41
C HIS A 23 10.70 -2.65 -0.47
N ILE A 24 9.63 -2.49 -1.25
CA ILE A 24 8.53 -3.45 -1.31
C ILE A 24 8.58 -4.17 -2.66
N PRO A 25 8.92 -5.47 -2.68
CA PRO A 25 8.83 -6.26 -3.89
C PRO A 25 7.38 -6.31 -4.38
N GLU A 26 7.19 -6.28 -5.70
CA GLU A 26 5.88 -6.33 -6.34
C GLU A 26 4.90 -5.23 -5.89
N TYR A 27 5.40 -4.11 -5.32
CA TYR A 27 4.60 -2.99 -4.83
C TYR A 27 3.44 -2.63 -5.75
N SER A 28 3.74 -2.44 -7.04
CA SER A 28 2.74 -2.09 -8.06
C SER A 28 1.59 -3.07 -8.12
N GLN A 29 1.86 -4.39 -8.04
CA GLN A 29 0.83 -5.42 -8.10
C GLN A 29 -0.06 -5.37 -6.86
N ILE A 30 0.54 -5.18 -5.69
CA ILE A 30 -0.16 -5.11 -4.40
C ILE A 30 -1.07 -3.88 -4.34
N VAL A 31 -0.63 -2.73 -4.87
CA VAL A 31 -1.41 -1.48 -4.77
C VAL A 31 -2.46 -1.30 -5.88
N ILE A 32 -2.44 -2.10 -6.96
CA ILE A 32 -3.43 -2.00 -8.06
C ILE A 32 -4.88 -2.02 -7.54
N PRO A 33 -5.30 -2.97 -6.68
CA PRO A 33 -6.66 -3.00 -6.14
C PRO A 33 -7.04 -1.73 -5.37
N LEU A 34 -6.07 -1.10 -4.69
CA LEU A 34 -6.24 0.15 -3.96
C LEU A 34 -6.31 1.36 -4.90
N TYR A 35 -5.54 1.36 -5.99
CA TYR A 35 -5.63 2.39 -7.02
C TYR A 35 -6.98 2.37 -7.74
N LEU A 36 -7.56 1.18 -7.97
CA LEU A 36 -8.85 1.06 -8.65
C LEU A 36 -9.98 1.76 -7.89
N VAL A 37 -9.97 1.71 -6.55
CA VAL A 37 -11.00 2.33 -5.72
C VAL A 37 -10.80 3.83 -5.52
N THR A 38 -9.59 4.35 -5.77
CA THR A 38 -9.30 5.80 -5.71
C THR A 38 -9.57 6.53 -7.02
N ARG A 39 -9.86 5.82 -8.12
CA ARG A 39 -10.21 6.44 -9.40
C ARG A 39 -11.50 7.26 -9.30
N LYS A 40 -11.45 8.49 -9.83
CA LYS A 40 -12.53 9.49 -9.73
C LYS A 40 -13.86 8.98 -10.31
N LYS A 41 -13.81 8.15 -11.36
CA LYS A 41 -14.99 7.58 -12.06
C LYS A 41 -15.64 6.37 -11.37
N ASN A 42 -14.97 5.69 -10.44
CA ASN A 42 -15.53 4.49 -9.81
C ASN A 42 -16.27 4.84 -8.52
N ASN A 43 -17.37 4.18 -8.21
CA ASN A 43 -17.90 4.21 -6.84
C ASN A 43 -16.87 3.57 -5.90
N PHE A 44 -16.72 4.12 -4.70
CA PHE A 44 -15.84 3.52 -3.71
C PHE A 44 -16.42 2.17 -3.29
N HIS A 45 -15.72 1.09 -3.61
CA HIS A 45 -16.12 -0.26 -3.25
C HIS A 45 -14.96 -0.92 -2.53
N TRP A 46 -15.15 -1.24 -1.25
CA TRP A 46 -14.13 -1.91 -0.46
C TRP A 46 -14.48 -3.39 -0.34
N GLY A 47 -13.86 -4.21 -1.17
CA GLY A 47 -14.07 -5.65 -1.23
C GLY A 47 -12.90 -6.45 -0.64
N PRO A 48 -12.96 -7.79 -0.75
CA PRO A 48 -11.91 -8.68 -0.26
C PRO A 48 -10.55 -8.43 -0.94
N GLU A 49 -10.54 -8.07 -2.23
CA GLU A 49 -9.30 -7.75 -2.96
C GLU A 49 -8.59 -6.52 -2.38
N GLN A 50 -9.33 -5.47 -2.06
CA GLN A 50 -8.77 -4.27 -1.42
C GLN A 50 -8.30 -4.55 0.00
N GLN A 51 -9.07 -5.34 0.75
CA GLN A 51 -8.70 -5.74 2.10
C GLN A 51 -7.40 -6.56 2.11
N GLN A 52 -7.25 -7.50 1.17
CA GLN A 52 -6.05 -8.30 1.00
C GLN A 52 -4.86 -7.43 0.61
N ALA A 53 -5.01 -6.58 -0.40
CA ALA A 53 -3.99 -5.61 -0.81
C ALA A 53 -3.54 -4.71 0.36
N PHE A 54 -4.49 -4.22 1.16
CA PHE A 54 -4.22 -3.39 2.32
C PHE A 54 -3.50 -4.14 3.44
N ALA A 55 -3.85 -5.40 3.70
CA ALA A 55 -3.14 -6.22 4.67
C ALA A 55 -1.71 -6.54 4.20
N GLN A 56 -1.57 -6.95 2.94
CA GLN A 56 -0.29 -7.33 2.35
C GLN A 56 0.69 -6.15 2.33
N ILE A 57 0.27 -4.97 1.88
CA ILE A 57 1.17 -3.81 1.85
C ILE A 57 1.61 -3.36 3.25
N LYS A 58 0.75 -3.50 4.27
CA LYS A 58 1.13 -3.20 5.65
C LYS A 58 2.15 -4.19 6.18
N GLN A 59 2.05 -5.46 5.80
CA GLN A 59 3.03 -6.48 6.16
C GLN A 59 4.37 -6.20 5.50
N GLU A 60 4.38 -5.87 4.21
CA GLU A 60 5.60 -5.52 3.47
C GLU A 60 6.27 -4.26 4.04
N ILE A 61 5.50 -3.24 4.42
CA ILE A 61 6.03 -2.05 5.11
C ILE A 61 6.60 -2.43 6.48
N ALA A 62 5.90 -3.26 7.26
CA ALA A 62 6.41 -3.71 8.55
C ALA A 62 7.73 -4.49 8.40
N HIS A 63 7.85 -5.33 7.36
CA HIS A 63 9.08 -6.02 7.01
C HIS A 63 10.19 -5.04 6.59
N ALA A 64 9.89 -4.10 5.70
CA ALA A 64 10.85 -3.08 5.25
C ALA A 64 11.36 -2.20 6.41
N VAL A 65 10.48 -1.83 7.35
CA VAL A 65 10.83 -1.06 8.55
C VAL A 65 11.64 -1.90 9.54
N ALA A 66 11.27 -3.18 9.74
CA ALA A 66 11.97 -4.09 10.65
C ALA A 66 13.40 -4.41 10.19
N LEU A 67 13.70 -4.31 8.88
CA LEU A 67 15.03 -4.52 8.33
C LEU A 67 16.03 -3.39 8.66
N GLY A 68 15.60 -2.28 9.28
CA GLY A 68 16.45 -1.12 9.56
C GLY A 68 16.95 -0.43 8.28
N PRO A 69 17.79 0.63 8.34
CA PRO A 69 18.40 1.18 7.15
C PRO A 69 19.17 0.04 6.47
N VAL A 70 18.67 -0.40 5.31
CA VAL A 70 19.40 -1.31 4.42
C VAL A 70 20.81 -0.74 4.34
N ARG A 71 21.78 -1.51 4.85
CA ARG A 71 23.19 -1.19 4.73
C ARG A 71 23.45 -1.03 3.23
N MET A 72 23.54 0.21 2.77
CA MET A 72 24.03 0.56 1.43
C MET A 72 25.56 0.43 1.40
N ASP A 73 26.08 -0.65 1.97
CA ASP A 73 27.50 -0.96 2.03
C ASP A 73 27.71 -2.31 1.34
N GLN A 74 27.46 -2.30 0.03
CA GLN A 74 28.11 -3.21 -0.89
C GLN A 74 28.14 -2.55 -2.28
N MET A 75 29.10 -1.65 -2.45
CA MET A 75 29.72 -1.29 -3.74
C MET A 75 31.22 -1.29 -3.52
#